data_AF-A0A520J5H0-F1
#
_entry.id   AF-A0A520J5H0-F1
#
_cell.length_a   1.000
_cell.length_b   1.000
_cell.length_c   1.000
_cell.angle_alpha   90.00
_cell.angle_beta   90.00
_cell.angle_gamma   90.00
#
_symmetry.space_group_name_H-M   'P 1'
#
loop_
_entity.id
_entity.type
_entity.pdbx_description
1 polymer ?
#
loop_
_entity_poly.entity_id
_entity_poly.type
_entity_poly.pdbx_seq_one_letter_code
_entity_poly.pdbx_strand_id
1 'polypeptide(L)'
;MAYEADKEYLKELRLFSAHHRHSVNALIHVISIAMEWYGWNLLLVSQSLLLGLVLTVLVVYFVYLSNTSSSLIAGSLHMLLLIGAHLTSVKQPMHAILLCGGIQVSSWFAQVVIGHFLLENNNPSMTKRLSVQSVVWSLCLAVDNSLSLDKKA
;
A
#
# COMPACT_ATOMS: atom_id res chain seq x y z
N MET A 1 9.97 -13.69 17.66
CA MET A 1 9.91 -12.53 16.74
C MET A 1 9.16 -12.86 15.45
N ALA A 2 9.63 -13.74 14.55
CA ALA A 2 8.88 -14.09 13.33
C ALA A 2 7.44 -14.59 13.60
N TYR A 3 7.28 -15.49 14.58
CA TYR A 3 5.97 -16.01 14.98
C TYR A 3 4.98 -14.96 15.53
N GLU A 4 5.47 -13.88 16.13
CA GLU A 4 4.62 -12.80 16.64
C GLU A 4 4.23 -11.83 15.52
N ALA A 5 5.16 -11.52 14.62
CA ALA A 5 4.91 -10.73 13.42
C ALA A 5 3.85 -11.41 12.52
N ASP A 6 3.93 -12.73 12.34
CA ASP A 6 2.95 -13.51 11.57
C ASP A 6 1.54 -13.44 12.18
N LYS A 7 1.43 -13.53 13.51
CA LYS A 7 0.13 -13.43 14.21
C LYS A 7 -0.51 -12.06 14.05
N GLU A 8 0.29 -11.02 14.18
CA GLU A 8 -0.17 -9.64 14.03
C GLU A 8 -0.55 -9.33 12.58
N TYR A 9 0.26 -9.78 11.62
CA TYR A 9 -0.06 -9.70 10.20
C TYR A 9 -1.39 -10.41 9.88
N LEU A 10 -1.60 -11.64 10.34
CA LEU A 10 -2.84 -12.38 10.09
C LEU A 10 -4.06 -11.69 10.72
N LYS A 11 -3.90 -10.99 11.84
CA LYS A 11 -4.96 -10.20 12.46
C LYS A 11 -5.30 -8.99 11.58
N GLU A 12 -4.30 -8.26 11.11
CA GLU A 12 -4.45 -7.15 10.18
C GLU A 12 -5.09 -7.61 8.85
N LEU A 13 -4.66 -8.75 8.31
CA LEU A 13 -5.24 -9.33 7.09
C LEU A 13 -6.71 -9.69 7.28
N ARG A 14 -7.09 -10.32 8.39
CA ARG A 14 -8.51 -10.59 8.68
C ARG A 14 -9.33 -9.32 8.78
N LEU A 15 -8.79 -8.27 9.41
CA LEU A 15 -9.44 -6.97 9.46
C LEU A 15 -9.58 -6.39 8.05
N PHE A 16 -8.52 -6.40 7.26
CA PHE A 16 -8.54 -5.90 5.88
C PHE A 16 -9.56 -6.64 5.00
N SER A 17 -9.53 -7.98 5.02
CA SER A 17 -10.44 -8.84 4.24
C SER A 17 -11.89 -8.74 4.67
N ALA A 18 -12.17 -8.50 5.96
CA ALA A 18 -13.54 -8.34 6.43
C ALA A 18 -14.26 -7.15 5.77
N HIS A 19 -13.48 -6.15 5.34
CA HIS A 19 -13.95 -4.89 4.77
C HIS A 19 -13.86 -4.85 3.25
N HIS A 20 -12.93 -5.57 2.62
CA HIS A 20 -12.73 -5.58 1.18
C HIS A 20 -13.15 -6.92 0.59
N ARG A 21 -14.47 -7.12 0.44
CA ARG A 21 -15.04 -8.42 0.02
C ARG A 21 -15.25 -8.52 -1.49
N HIS A 22 -15.29 -7.39 -2.18
CA HIS A 22 -15.48 -7.35 -3.62
C HIS A 22 -14.12 -7.41 -4.33
N SER A 23 -13.92 -8.37 -5.24
CA SER A 23 -12.63 -8.58 -5.93
C SER A 23 -12.15 -7.33 -6.68
N VAL A 24 -13.06 -6.66 -7.39
CA VAL A 24 -12.76 -5.39 -8.06
C VAL A 24 -12.35 -4.30 -7.08
N ASN A 25 -12.98 -4.20 -5.91
CA ASN A 25 -12.58 -3.22 -4.91
C ASN A 25 -11.20 -3.57 -4.32
N ALA A 26 -10.94 -4.85 -4.03
CA ALA A 26 -9.63 -5.30 -3.57
C ALA A 26 -8.52 -4.94 -4.58
N LEU A 27 -8.77 -5.10 -5.89
CA LEU A 27 -7.83 -4.68 -6.92
C LEU A 27 -7.62 -3.16 -6.95
N ILE A 28 -8.69 -2.36 -6.81
CA ILE A 28 -8.59 -0.90 -6.68
C ILE A 28 -7.67 -0.55 -5.51
N HIS A 29 -7.84 -1.18 -4.35
CA HIS A 29 -6.98 -0.95 -3.19
C HIS A 29 -5.52 -1.33 -3.44
N VAL A 30 -5.24 -2.47 -4.11
CA VAL A 30 -3.85 -2.85 -4.47
C VAL A 30 -3.20 -1.74 -5.30
N ILE A 31 -3.88 -1.28 -6.35
CA ILE A 31 -3.36 -0.25 -7.25
C ILE A 31 -3.22 1.08 -6.51
N SER A 32 -4.23 1.48 -5.75
CA SER A 32 -4.22 2.75 -5.04
C SER A 32 -3.14 2.80 -3.96
N ILE A 33 -2.97 1.74 -3.17
CA ILE A 33 -1.90 1.66 -2.16
C ILE A 33 -0.52 1.69 -2.82
N ALA A 34 -0.32 1.00 -3.95
CA ALA A 34 0.92 1.08 -4.71
C ALA A 34 1.19 2.51 -5.20
N MET A 35 0.16 3.20 -5.70
CA MET A 35 0.24 4.60 -6.11
C MET A 35 0.56 5.55 -4.93
N GLU A 36 -0.06 5.35 -3.77
CA GLU A 36 0.23 6.12 -2.56
C GLU A 36 1.71 5.98 -2.16
N TRP A 37 2.22 4.75 -2.11
CA TRP A 37 3.63 4.48 -1.83
C TRP A 37 4.57 5.09 -2.86
N TYR A 38 4.20 5.06 -4.15
CA TYR A 38 4.94 5.76 -5.18
C TYR A 38 4.95 7.27 -4.97
N GLY A 39 3.82 7.88 -4.59
CA GLY A 39 3.73 9.30 -4.27
C GLY A 39 4.66 9.69 -3.10
N TRP A 40 4.68 8.88 -2.03
CA TRP A 40 5.61 9.07 -0.92
C TRP A 40 7.07 8.93 -1.35
N ASN A 41 7.40 7.90 -2.13
CA ASN A 41 8.76 7.71 -2.64
C ASN A 41 9.19 8.87 -3.57
N LEU A 42 8.30 9.40 -4.40
CA LEU A 42 8.57 10.57 -5.25
C LEU A 42 8.94 11.78 -4.38
N LEU A 43 8.17 12.02 -3.32
CA LEU A 43 8.44 13.11 -2.38
C LEU A 43 9.77 12.89 -1.66
N LEU A 44 10.04 11.69 -1.14
CA LEU A 44 11.25 11.36 -0.40
C LEU A 44 12.50 11.48 -1.28
N VAL A 45 12.49 10.90 -2.48
CA VAL A 45 13.62 10.94 -3.41
C VAL A 45 13.86 12.37 -3.94
N SER A 46 12.82 13.19 -4.07
CA SER A 46 12.98 14.60 -4.45
C SER A 46 13.74 15.43 -3.40
N GLN A 47 13.73 14.99 -2.14
CA GLN A 47 14.51 15.61 -1.05
C GLN A 47 15.89 14.96 -0.90
N SER A 48 15.93 13.62 -0.94
CA SER A 48 17.15 12.84 -0.81
C SER A 48 16.91 11.40 -1.25
N LEU A 49 17.66 10.94 -2.27
CA LEU A 49 17.64 9.54 -2.69
C LEU A 49 18.02 8.60 -1.53
N LEU A 50 18.99 9.00 -0.69
CA LEU A 50 19.40 8.21 0.47
C LEU A 50 18.24 7.99 1.45
N LEU A 51 17.43 9.04 1.68
CA LEU A 51 16.27 8.94 2.55
C LEU A 51 15.23 7.97 1.98
N GLY A 52 14.93 8.07 0.68
CA GLY A 52 14.02 7.14 0.00
C GLY A 52 14.50 5.69 0.06
N LEU A 53 15.80 5.45 -0.14
CA LEU A 53 16.42 4.13 -0.02
C LEU A 53 16.30 3.57 1.39
N VAL A 54 16.70 4.33 2.42
CA VAL A 54 16.65 3.87 3.82
C VAL A 54 15.23 3.48 4.22
N LEU A 55 14.23 4.32 3.91
CA LEU A 55 12.84 4.06 4.26
C LEU A 55 12.27 2.86 3.49
N THR A 56 12.57 2.74 2.19
CA THR A 56 12.12 1.60 1.40
C THR A 56 12.73 0.29 1.88
N VAL A 57 14.03 0.27 2.21
CA VAL A 57 14.70 -0.92 2.76
C VAL A 57 14.09 -1.32 4.10
N LEU A 58 13.78 -0.35 4.97
CA LEU A 58 13.10 -0.62 6.24
C LEU A 58 11.70 -1.22 6.00
N VAL A 59 10.91 -0.66 5.08
CA VAL A 59 9.58 -1.19 4.73
C VAL A 59 9.70 -2.61 4.16
N VAL A 60 10.62 -2.85 3.23
CA VAL A 60 10.87 -4.18 2.64
C VAL A 60 11.31 -5.17 3.72
N TYR A 61 12.15 -4.76 4.68
CA TYR A 61 12.53 -5.60 5.81
C TYR A 61 11.33 -6.00 6.67
N PHE A 62 10.45 -5.04 7.03
CA PHE A 62 9.23 -5.33 7.80
C PHE A 62 8.22 -6.16 7.03
N VAL A 63 8.10 -5.98 5.70
CA VAL A 63 7.29 -6.83 4.83
C VAL A 63 7.88 -8.25 4.76
N TYR A 64 9.21 -8.40 4.69
CA TYR A 64 9.83 -9.71 4.67
C TYR A 64 9.65 -10.46 6.01
N LEU A 65 9.66 -9.74 7.13
CA LEU A 65 9.41 -10.31 8.45
C LEU A 65 8.00 -10.90 8.64
N SER A 66 7.02 -10.55 7.80
CA SER A 66 5.67 -11.15 7.86
C SER A 66 5.59 -12.55 7.26
N ASN A 67 6.67 -13.02 6.60
CA ASN A 67 6.85 -14.39 6.13
C ASN A 67 5.65 -14.98 5.36
N THR A 68 4.95 -14.16 4.57
CA THR A 68 3.79 -14.59 3.78
C THR A 68 4.16 -14.90 2.34
N SER A 69 3.29 -15.64 1.64
CA SER A 69 3.46 -15.94 0.21
C SER A 69 3.59 -14.68 -0.66
N SER A 70 3.00 -13.56 -0.24
CA SER A 70 3.03 -12.29 -0.98
C SER A 70 4.10 -11.31 -0.49
N SER A 71 4.84 -11.63 0.58
CA SER A 71 5.91 -10.77 1.13
C SER A 71 6.98 -10.45 0.07
N LEU A 72 7.39 -11.45 -0.72
CA LEU A 72 8.34 -11.26 -1.82
C LEU A 72 7.78 -10.33 -2.90
N ILE A 73 6.52 -10.53 -3.32
CA ILE A 73 5.87 -9.71 -4.35
C ILE A 73 5.76 -8.26 -3.87
N ALA A 74 5.26 -8.06 -2.65
CA ALA A 74 5.11 -6.73 -2.05
C ALA A 74 6.47 -6.04 -1.86
N GLY A 75 7.48 -6.75 -1.38
CA GLY A 75 8.83 -6.23 -1.23
C GLY A 75 9.48 -5.83 -2.57
N SER A 76 9.36 -6.69 -3.60
CA SER A 76 9.82 -6.36 -4.95
C SER A 76 9.08 -5.16 -5.52
N LEU A 77 7.76 -5.06 -5.29
CA LEU A 77 6.96 -3.93 -5.76
C LEU A 77 7.39 -2.62 -5.07
N HIS A 78 7.65 -2.61 -3.76
CA HIS A 78 8.20 -1.43 -3.08
C HIS A 78 9.53 -0.95 -3.70
N MET A 79 10.43 -1.87 -4.03
CA MET A 79 11.70 -1.53 -4.70
C MET A 79 11.47 -0.96 -6.10
N LEU A 80 10.56 -1.53 -6.87
CA LEU A 80 10.21 -1.02 -8.20
C LEU A 80 9.58 0.38 -8.13
N LEU A 81 8.71 0.64 -7.15
CA LEU A 81 8.11 1.96 -6.95
C LEU A 81 9.17 3.01 -6.59
N LEU A 82 10.17 2.65 -5.77
CA LEU A 82 11.29 3.56 -5.47
C LEU A 82 12.13 3.86 -6.72
N ILE A 83 12.47 2.83 -7.51
CA ILE A 83 13.22 3.01 -8.77
C ILE A 83 12.43 3.90 -9.72
N GLY A 84 11.14 3.62 -9.91
CA GLY A 84 10.25 4.44 -10.72
C GLY A 84 10.23 5.90 -10.25
N ALA A 85 10.04 6.11 -8.94
CA ALA A 85 10.01 7.44 -8.34
C ALA A 85 11.33 8.19 -8.52
N HIS A 86 12.47 7.50 -8.48
CA HIS A 86 13.77 8.10 -8.75
C HIS A 86 13.88 8.54 -10.22
N LEU A 87 13.49 7.68 -11.16
CA LEU A 87 13.55 7.97 -12.59
C LEU A 87 12.62 9.12 -13.01
N THR A 88 11.49 9.29 -12.31
CA THR A 88 10.50 10.35 -12.57
C THR A 88 10.63 11.54 -11.63
N SER A 89 11.62 11.52 -10.72
CA SER A 89 11.79 12.58 -9.73
C SER A 89 12.03 13.93 -10.41
N VAL A 90 11.26 14.93 -9.97
CA VAL A 90 11.33 16.29 -10.50
C VAL A 90 12.35 17.10 -9.70
N LYS A 91 13.16 17.90 -10.40
CA LYS A 91 14.23 18.71 -9.78
C LYS A 91 13.71 19.80 -8.83
N GLN A 92 12.42 20.14 -8.91
CA GLN A 92 11.82 21.19 -8.12
C GLN A 92 10.90 20.60 -7.04
N PRO A 93 11.18 20.83 -5.74
CA PRO A 93 10.42 20.25 -4.64
C PRO A 93 8.91 20.52 -4.69
N MET A 94 8.49 21.71 -5.13
CA MET A 94 7.07 22.05 -5.24
C MET A 94 6.33 21.18 -6.26
N HIS A 95 6.98 20.82 -7.37
CA HIS A 95 6.38 19.91 -8.35
C HIS A 95 6.20 18.50 -7.77
N ALA A 96 7.16 18.03 -6.95
CA ALA A 96 7.07 16.73 -6.29
C ALA A 96 5.93 16.70 -5.27
N ILE A 97 5.73 17.80 -4.51
CA ILE A 97 4.62 17.95 -3.58
C ILE A 97 3.29 17.92 -4.32
N LEU A 98 3.15 18.68 -5.42
CA LEU A 98 1.91 18.72 -6.20
C LEU A 98 1.59 17.36 -6.83
N LEU A 99 2.59 16.68 -7.39
CA LEU A 99 2.42 15.34 -7.95
C LEU A 99 2.04 14.32 -6.87
N CYS A 100 2.75 14.30 -5.75
CA CYS A 100 2.41 13.45 -4.61
C CYS A 100 0.97 13.73 -4.14
N GLY A 101 0.61 14.99 -3.90
CA GLY A 101 -0.74 15.38 -3.50
C GLY A 101 -1.80 14.93 -4.50
N GLY A 102 -1.57 15.11 -5.80
CA GLY A 102 -2.47 14.66 -6.85
C GLY A 102 -2.65 13.13 -6.86
N ILE A 103 -1.57 12.39 -6.64
CA ILE A 103 -1.61 10.92 -6.53
C ILE A 103 -2.38 10.48 -5.28
N GLN A 104 -2.15 11.11 -4.12
CA GLN A 104 -2.88 10.82 -2.87
C GLN A 104 -4.38 11.12 -3.03
N VAL A 105 -4.75 12.25 -3.63
CA VAL A 105 -6.16 12.57 -3.88
C VAL A 105 -6.81 11.60 -4.86
N SER A 106 -6.11 11.23 -5.93
CA SER A 106 -6.64 10.31 -6.95
C SER A 106 -6.81 8.89 -6.41
N SER A 107 -5.83 8.40 -5.63
CA SER A 107 -5.89 7.10 -4.97
C SER A 107 -6.98 7.06 -3.89
N TRP A 108 -7.13 8.12 -3.10
CA TRP A 108 -8.23 8.26 -2.14
C TRP A 108 -9.59 8.25 -2.85
N PHE A 109 -9.74 9.02 -3.94
CA PHE A 109 -10.99 9.06 -4.70
C PHE A 109 -11.36 7.68 -5.26
N ALA A 110 -10.39 6.96 -5.83
CA ALA A 110 -10.60 5.61 -6.33
C ALA A 110 -11.03 4.65 -5.21
N GLN A 111 -10.36 4.64 -4.06
CA GLN A 111 -10.71 3.75 -2.95
C GLN A 111 -12.05 4.11 -2.31
N VAL A 112 -12.27 5.40 -2.02
CA VAL A 112 -13.44 5.83 -1.26
C VAL A 112 -14.65 5.94 -2.16
N VAL A 113 -14.59 6.75 -3.22
CA VAL A 113 -15.75 7.03 -4.07
C VAL A 113 -16.08 5.82 -4.93
N ILE A 114 -15.10 5.23 -5.61
CA ILE A 114 -15.37 4.07 -6.48
C ILE A 114 -15.48 2.80 -5.64
N GLY A 115 -14.48 2.52 -4.82
CA GLY A 115 -14.44 1.31 -4.01
C GLY A 115 -15.57 1.23 -2.99
N HIS A 116 -15.51 2.06 -1.95
CA HIS A 116 -16.45 1.95 -0.84
C HIS A 116 -17.86 2.42 -1.18
N PHE A 117 -18.03 3.55 -1.88
CA PHE A 117 -19.36 4.07 -2.18
C PHE A 117 -20.04 3.32 -3.33
N LEU A 118 -19.41 3.21 -4.50
CA LEU A 118 -20.05 2.61 -5.68
C LEU A 118 -20.07 1.08 -5.64
N LEU A 119 -18.99 0.41 -5.19
CA LEU A 119 -18.93 -1.06 -5.20
C LEU A 119 -19.44 -1.69 -3.89
N GLU A 120 -19.24 -1.05 -2.75
CA GLU A 120 -19.57 -1.63 -1.42
C GLU A 120 -20.74 -0.94 -0.69
N ASN A 121 -21.45 -0.01 -1.33
CA ASN A 121 -22.61 0.70 -0.77
C ASN A 121 -22.35 1.37 0.60
N ASN A 122 -21.16 1.98 0.75
CA ASN A 122 -20.77 2.82 1.88
C ASN A 122 -20.72 2.11 3.25
N ASN A 123 -19.92 1.04 3.35
CA ASN A 123 -19.47 0.47 4.63
C ASN A 123 -17.97 0.75 4.95
N PRO A 124 -17.51 2.02 4.99
CA PRO A 124 -16.11 2.33 5.29
C PRO A 124 -15.83 2.26 6.81
N SER A 125 -15.72 1.06 7.39
CA SER A 125 -15.46 0.89 8.83
C SER A 125 -13.97 0.77 9.23
N MET A 126 -13.03 0.84 8.28
CA MET A 126 -11.58 0.69 8.54
C MET A 126 -10.86 1.95 9.05
N THR A 127 -11.40 3.15 8.85
CA THR A 127 -10.73 4.42 9.20
C THR A 127 -10.45 4.60 10.70
N LYS A 128 -11.11 3.83 11.58
CA LYS A 128 -10.92 3.91 13.04
C LYS A 128 -9.79 3.05 13.60
N ARG A 129 -9.09 2.26 12.78
CA ARG A 129 -8.11 1.25 13.25
C ARG A 129 -6.81 1.18 12.43
N LEU A 130 -6.43 2.25 11.73
CA LEU A 130 -5.16 2.25 10.99
C LEU A 130 -3.98 2.27 11.97
N SER A 131 -3.22 1.18 12.05
CA SER A 131 -1.96 1.13 12.79
C SER A 131 -0.78 1.45 11.85
N VAL A 132 0.37 1.80 12.41
CA VAL A 132 1.60 1.97 11.62
C VAL A 132 1.97 0.67 10.90
N GLN A 133 1.72 -0.48 11.52
CA GLN A 133 1.94 -1.79 10.90
C GLN A 133 0.99 -1.99 9.71
N SER A 134 -0.28 -1.58 9.82
CA SER A 134 -1.24 -1.62 8.71
C SER A 134 -0.76 -0.77 7.52
N VAL A 135 -0.10 0.36 7.77
CA VAL A 135 0.51 1.18 6.71
C VAL A 135 1.70 0.44 6.08
N VAL A 136 2.63 -0.04 6.89
CA VAL A 136 3.84 -0.75 6.41
C VAL A 136 3.48 -2.00 5.61
N TRP A 137 2.48 -2.76 6.06
CA TRP A 137 2.02 -3.98 5.40
C TRP A 137 0.91 -3.75 4.37
N SER A 138 0.42 -2.52 4.19
CA SER A 138 -0.75 -2.20 3.36
C SER A 138 -0.72 -2.87 1.99
N LEU A 139 0.42 -2.83 1.31
CA LEU A 139 0.58 -3.42 -0.02
C LEU A 139 0.51 -4.96 0.03
N CYS A 140 1.14 -5.57 1.04
CA CYS A 140 1.10 -7.01 1.25
C CYS A 140 -0.31 -7.48 1.61
N LEU A 141 -1.00 -6.77 2.50
CA LEU A 141 -2.38 -7.03 2.90
C LEU A 141 -3.34 -6.95 1.71
N ALA A 142 -3.17 -5.93 0.86
CA ALA A 142 -4.01 -5.75 -0.32
C ALA A 142 -3.82 -6.88 -1.34
N VAL A 143 -2.57 -7.28 -1.62
CA VAL A 143 -2.25 -8.38 -2.55
C VAL A 143 -2.77 -9.71 -2.01
N ASP A 144 -2.51 -10.05 -0.75
CA ASP A 144 -3.01 -11.29 -0.14
C ASP A 144 -4.54 -11.34 -0.15
N ASN A 145 -5.20 -10.22 0.12
CA ASN A 145 -6.66 -10.16 0.06
C ASN A 145 -7.18 -10.40 -1.37
N SER A 146 -6.62 -9.72 -2.37
CA SER A 146 -7.00 -9.89 -3.77
C SER A 146 -6.85 -11.34 -4.22
N LEU A 147 -5.70 -11.96 -3.96
CA LEU A 147 -5.43 -13.37 -4.30
C LEU A 147 -6.37 -14.33 -3.57
N SER A 148 -6.82 -14.00 -2.36
CA SER A 148 -7.76 -14.83 -1.61
C SER A 148 -9.19 -14.79 -2.18
N LEU A 149 -9.58 -13.69 -2.81
CA LEU A 149 -10.89 -13.52 -3.45
C LEU A 149 -10.94 -14.21 -4.81
N ASP A 150 -9.86 -14.10 -5.60
CA ASP A 150 -9.78 -14.78 -6.90
C ASP A 150 -9.85 -16.31 -6.78
N LYS A 151 -9.34 -16.88 -5.68
CA LYS A 151 -9.46 -18.32 -5.40
C LYS A 151 -10.88 -18.79 -5.06
N LYS A 152 -11.82 -17.86 -4.77
CA LYS A 152 -13.20 -18.16 -4.37
C LYS A 152 -14.23 -17.92 -5.48
N ALA A 153 -13.84 -17.21 -6.55
CA ALA A 153 -14.67 -16.93 -7.72
C ALA A 153 -14.61 -18.10 -8.72
#